data_AF-A0A351KHD2-F1
#
_entry.id   AF-A0A351KHD2-F1
#
_cell.length_a   1.000
_cell.length_b   1.000
_cell.length_c   1.000
_cell.angle_alpha   90.00
_cell.angle_beta   90.00
_cell.angle_gamma   90.00
#
_symmetry.space_group_name_H-M   'P 1'
#
loop_
_entity.id
_entity.type
_entity.pdbx_description
1 polymer ?
#
loop_
_entity_poly.entity_id
_entity_poly.type
_entity_poly.pdbx_seq_one_letter_code
_entity_poly.pdbx_strand_id
1 'polypeptide(L)'
;MDKINPEDAVKELTMLLMYLTRFNEGGRFESDLDMAWKGYDFDIINKLNEEDYIRQGSFRSKSVAITDKGMKLSRELLDKYNISDWK
;
A
#
# COMPACT_ATOMS: atom_id res chain seq x y z
N MET A 1 -14.67 17.81 10.19
CA MET A 1 -13.49 16.93 10.23
C MET A 1 -12.29 17.82 10.05
N ASP A 2 -11.32 17.75 10.94
CA ASP A 2 -10.09 18.53 10.77
C ASP A 2 -9.36 18.08 9.51
N LYS A 3 -8.70 19.03 8.84
CA LYS A 3 -7.95 18.72 7.63
C LYS A 3 -6.76 17.85 8.00
N ILE A 4 -6.61 16.73 7.31
CA ILE A 4 -5.38 15.92 7.38
C ILE A 4 -4.19 16.78 6.92
N ASN A 5 -3.06 16.68 7.61
CA ASN A 5 -1.87 17.39 7.19
C ASN A 5 -1.29 16.74 5.90
N PRO A 6 -0.46 17.47 5.13
CA PRO A 6 0.04 16.95 3.85
C PRO A 6 0.85 15.66 3.95
N GLU A 7 1.65 15.47 5.00
CA GLU A 7 2.50 14.29 5.14
C GLU A 7 1.66 13.02 5.37
N ASP A 8 0.68 13.10 6.27
CA ASP A 8 -0.24 12.00 6.53
C ASP A 8 -1.12 11.72 5.29
N ALA A 9 -1.55 12.77 4.58
CA ALA A 9 -2.31 12.62 3.35
C ALA A 9 -1.51 11.87 2.27
N VAL A 10 -0.24 12.22 2.07
CA VAL A 10 0.63 11.52 1.11
C VAL A 10 0.80 10.05 1.51
N LYS A 11 0.98 9.75 2.81
CA LYS A 11 1.11 8.38 3.30
C LYS A 11 -0.16 7.56 3.03
N GLU A 12 -1.32 8.08 3.41
CA GLU A 12 -2.61 7.42 3.21
C GLU A 12 -2.92 7.19 1.73
N LEU A 13 -2.77 8.23 0.90
CA LEU A 13 -3.05 8.13 -0.53
C LEU A 13 -2.08 7.20 -1.25
N THR A 14 -0.81 7.13 -0.82
CA THR A 14 0.16 6.16 -1.34
C THR A 14 -0.27 4.73 -1.04
N MET A 15 -0.65 4.44 0.21
CA MET A 15 -1.14 3.12 0.59
C MET A 15 -2.39 2.73 -0.21
N LEU A 16 -3.33 3.68 -0.36
CA LEU A 16 -4.56 3.46 -1.10
C LEU A 16 -4.31 3.22 -2.60
N LEU A 17 -3.40 3.97 -3.20
CA LEU A 17 -3.04 3.80 -4.62
C LEU A 17 -2.30 2.47 -4.85
N MET A 18 -1.42 2.05 -3.93
CA MET A 18 -0.84 0.72 -3.95
C MET A 18 -1.90 -0.37 -3.91
N TYR A 19 -2.87 -0.25 -3.01
CA TYR A 19 -3.99 -1.20 -2.92
C TYR A 19 -4.81 -1.24 -4.20
N LEU A 20 -5.18 -0.07 -4.75
CA LEU A 20 -6.02 -0.01 -5.96
C LEU A 20 -5.30 -0.50 -7.22
N THR A 21 -3.96 -0.39 -7.27
CA THR A 21 -3.15 -0.85 -8.39
C THR A 21 -2.42 -2.17 -8.11
N ARG A 22 -2.82 -2.87 -7.04
CA ARG A 22 -2.22 -4.14 -6.65
C ARG A 22 -2.45 -5.20 -7.71
N PHE A 23 -1.54 -6.15 -7.78
CA PHE A 23 -1.60 -7.31 -8.64
C PHE A 23 -1.24 -8.56 -7.85
N ASN A 24 -1.95 -9.64 -8.10
CA ASN A 24 -1.59 -10.96 -7.60
C ASN A 24 -0.84 -11.68 -8.73
N GLU A 25 0.50 -11.69 -8.67
CA GLU A 25 1.32 -12.41 -9.65
C GLU A 25 1.36 -13.90 -9.30
N GLY A 26 0.18 -14.53 -9.31
CA GLY A 26 0.01 -15.98 -9.16
C GLY A 26 0.89 -16.73 -10.16
N GLY A 27 2.00 -17.28 -9.67
CA GLY A 27 2.91 -18.14 -10.41
C GLY A 27 4.27 -17.56 -10.82
N ARG A 28 4.56 -16.26 -10.60
CA ARG A 28 5.91 -15.69 -10.86
C ARG A 28 6.75 -15.45 -9.61
N PHE A 29 6.10 -15.27 -8.48
CA PHE A 29 6.73 -15.13 -7.17
C PHE A 29 6.07 -16.12 -6.22
N GLU A 30 6.82 -16.73 -5.31
CA GLU A 30 6.35 -17.75 -4.33
C GLU A 30 5.28 -17.23 -3.34
N SER A 31 4.80 -16.00 -3.48
CA SER A 31 3.90 -15.37 -2.53
C SER A 31 2.51 -15.20 -3.15
N ASP A 32 1.49 -15.77 -2.52
CA ASP A 32 0.08 -15.53 -2.82
C ASP A 32 -0.39 -14.11 -2.40
N LEU A 33 0.54 -13.26 -1.96
CA LEU A 33 0.25 -11.92 -1.47
C LEU A 33 -0.05 -10.95 -2.61
N ASP A 34 -0.93 -9.98 -2.34
CA ASP A 34 -1.14 -8.84 -3.21
C ASP A 34 0.12 -7.97 -3.26
N MET A 35 0.64 -7.76 -4.47
CA MET A 35 1.85 -6.99 -4.72
C MET A 35 1.52 -5.63 -5.31
N ALA A 36 2.36 -4.63 -5.07
CA ALA A 36 2.28 -3.31 -5.72
C ALA A 36 3.66 -2.83 -6.17
N TRP A 37 3.72 -1.94 -7.16
CA TRP A 37 4.98 -1.35 -7.62
C TRP A 37 5.55 -0.34 -6.61
N LYS A 38 6.87 -0.38 -6.41
CA LYS A 38 7.65 0.51 -5.54
C LYS A 38 8.05 1.79 -6.30
N GLY A 39 7.05 2.58 -6.72
CA GLY A 39 7.22 3.77 -7.56
C GLY A 39 6.98 5.12 -6.85
N TYR A 40 7.00 5.11 -5.52
CA TYR A 40 6.62 6.26 -4.69
C TYR A 40 7.80 6.79 -3.89
N ASP A 41 7.60 7.90 -3.18
CA ASP A 41 8.59 8.50 -2.28
C ASP A 41 9.16 7.45 -1.29
N PHE A 42 10.49 7.35 -1.22
CA PHE A 42 11.15 6.31 -0.44
C PHE A 42 10.93 6.44 1.06
N ASP A 43 10.79 7.65 1.60
CA ASP A 43 10.55 7.84 3.02
C ASP A 43 9.14 7.38 3.39
N ILE A 44 8.16 7.60 2.50
CA ILE A 44 6.81 7.04 2.65
C ILE A 44 6.83 5.52 2.59
N ILE A 45 7.55 4.92 1.63
CA ILE A 45 7.72 3.46 1.56
C ILE A 45 8.33 2.91 2.86
N ASN A 46 9.36 3.57 3.37
CA ASN A 46 10.02 3.14 4.61
C ASN A 46 9.05 3.21 5.80
N LYS A 47 8.32 4.31 5.97
CA LYS A 47 7.29 4.45 7.01
C LYS A 47 6.22 3.34 6.91
N LEU A 48 5.68 3.10 5.70
CA LEU A 48 4.68 2.04 5.49
C LEU A 48 5.22 0.63 5.81
N ASN A 49 6.50 0.39 5.54
CA ASN A 49 7.16 -0.87 5.86
C ASN A 49 7.46 -1.01 7.36
N GLU A 50 7.92 0.06 8.02
CA GLU A 50 8.13 0.12 9.47
C GLU A 50 6.82 -0.10 10.24
N GLU A 51 5.70 0.42 9.73
CA GLU A 51 4.37 0.21 10.29
C GLU A 51 3.73 -1.14 9.91
N ASP A 52 4.45 -2.02 9.19
CA ASP A 52 4.01 -3.35 8.72
C ASP A 52 2.74 -3.32 7.83
N TYR A 53 2.52 -2.25 7.07
CA TYR A 53 1.46 -2.23 6.03
C TYR A 53 1.93 -2.86 4.71
N ILE A 54 3.23 -2.78 4.44
CA ILE A 54 3.86 -3.40 3.28
C ILE A 54 5.17 -4.09 3.69
N ARG A 55 5.63 -5.01 2.86
CA ARG A 55 6.97 -5.63 2.95
C ARG A 55 7.71 -5.31 1.67
N GLN A 56 8.69 -4.41 1.75
CA GLN A 56 9.38 -3.90 0.57
C GLN A 56 10.47 -4.84 0.01
N GLY A 57 10.79 -5.93 0.74
CA GLY A 57 11.90 -6.81 0.40
C GLY A 57 13.25 -6.07 0.39
N SER A 58 14.13 -6.44 -0.54
CA SER A 58 15.42 -5.73 -0.72
C SER A 58 15.24 -4.33 -1.31
N PHE A 59 16.23 -3.45 -1.13
CA PHE A 59 16.25 -2.12 -1.77
C PHE A 59 16.24 -2.17 -3.31
N ARG A 60 16.66 -3.28 -3.93
CA ARG A 60 16.65 -3.47 -5.39
C ARG A 60 15.32 -4.00 -5.92
N SER A 61 14.41 -4.41 -5.04
CA SER A 61 13.10 -4.96 -5.42
C SER A 61 12.25 -3.86 -6.05
N LYS A 62 11.58 -4.19 -7.14
CA LYS A 62 10.69 -3.26 -7.86
C LYS A 62 9.28 -3.23 -7.30
N SER A 63 8.90 -4.26 -6.54
CA SER A 63 7.59 -4.42 -5.95
C SER A 63 7.67 -4.57 -4.43
N VAL A 64 6.53 -4.33 -3.78
CA VAL A 64 6.30 -4.53 -2.36
C VAL A 64 5.11 -5.47 -2.19
N ALA A 65 5.12 -6.32 -1.16
CA ALA A 65 3.94 -7.10 -0.78
C ALA A 65 3.07 -6.29 0.18
N ILE A 66 1.76 -6.26 -0.03
CA ILE A 66 0.82 -5.67 0.90
C ILE A 66 0.52 -6.71 1.98
N THR A 67 0.63 -6.32 3.26
CA THR A 67 0.33 -7.21 4.39
C THR A 67 -1.18 -7.22 4.67
N ASP A 68 -1.64 -8.16 5.49
CA ASP A 68 -3.03 -8.15 5.97
C ASP A 68 -3.40 -6.84 6.68
N LYS A 69 -2.45 -6.25 7.41
CA LYS A 69 -2.61 -4.95 8.06
C LYS A 69 -2.76 -3.83 7.04
N GLY A 70 -1.96 -3.86 5.96
CA GLY A 70 -2.08 -2.93 4.83
C GLY A 70 -3.40 -3.07 4.10
N MET A 71 -3.87 -4.31 3.88
CA MET A 71 -5.19 -4.58 3.28
C MET A 71 -6.31 -4.01 4.13
N LYS A 72 -6.26 -4.20 5.46
CA LYS A 72 -7.25 -3.65 6.39
C LYS A 72 -7.26 -2.12 6.35
N LEU A 73 -6.09 -1.48 6.49
CA LEU A 73 -5.98 -0.02 6.42
C LEU A 73 -6.52 0.52 5.10
N SER A 74 -6.19 -0.15 3.98
CA SER A 74 -6.64 0.32 2.66
C SER A 74 -8.16 0.31 2.53
N ARG A 75 -8.86 -0.68 3.09
CA ARG A 75 -10.33 -0.71 3.12
C ARG A 75 -10.90 0.41 3.98
N GLU A 76 -10.30 0.69 5.14
CA GLU A 76 -10.70 1.84 5.98
C GLU A 76 -10.49 3.18 5.22
N LEU A 77 -9.44 3.28 4.42
CA LEU A 77 -9.17 4.45 3.59
C LEU A 77 -10.16 4.58 2.41
N LEU A 78 -10.59 3.48 1.79
CA LEU A 78 -11.65 3.50 0.79
C LEU A 78 -12.93 4.13 1.36
N ASP A 79 -13.34 3.71 2.56
CA ASP A 79 -14.49 4.28 3.25
C ASP A 79 -14.27 5.76 3.58
N LYS A 80 -13.10 6.11 4.12
CA LYS A 80 -12.73 7.49 4.46
C LYS A 80 -12.82 8.44 3.25
N TYR A 81 -12.39 7.99 2.08
CA TYR A 81 -12.39 8.79 0.85
C TYR A 81 -13.61 8.54 -0.04
N ASN A 82 -14.57 7.71 0.40
CA ASN A 82 -15.79 7.35 -0.33
C ASN A 82 -15.50 6.79 -1.73
N ILE A 83 -14.60 5.80 -1.81
CA ILE A 83 -14.18 5.11 -3.04
C ILE A 83 -14.65 3.66 -2.99
N SER A 84 -15.18 3.14 -4.10
CA SER A 84 -15.60 1.74 -4.19
C SER A 84 -14.40 0.79 -4.31
N ASP A 85 -14.47 -0.37 -3.67
CA ASP A 85 -13.47 -1.44 -3.82
C ASP A 85 -13.65 -2.21 -5.15
N TRP A 86 -12.62 -2.96 -5.53
CA TRP A 86 -12.68 -3.96 -6.59
C TRP A 86 -13.65 -5.08 -6.21
N LYS A 87 -14.45 -5.53 -7.19
CA LYS A 87 -15.41 -6.63 -7.04
C LYS A 87 -14.75 -8.00 -7.08
#